data_AF-A0A972PBP7-F1
#
_entry.id   AF-A0A972PBP7-F1
#
_cell.length_a   1.000
_cell.length_b   1.000
_cell.length_c   1.000
_cell.angle_alpha   90.00
_cell.angle_beta   90.00
_cell.angle_gamma   90.00
#
_symmetry.space_group_name_H-M   'P 1'
#
loop_
_entity.id
_entity.type
_entity.pdbx_description
1 polymer ?
#
loop_
_entity_poly.entity_id
_entity_poly.type
_entity_poly.pdbx_seq_one_letter_code
_entity_poly.pdbx_strand_id
1 'polypeptide(L)'
;MATRSYRDTASFGKRQEYVVIAELLRRGFDVYQTLVDDQGIDCVIRREKNGIPDYLEIQVKARSKDCNPKNAGRFVPLDIPAPRPNYFFIFYSEQANAFWVVPSIELVKVARQNKTGRNKGRYSINFCNIRADGTVVPRPVFDCYKNRFDLLK
;
A
#
# COMPACT_ATOMS: atom_id res chain seq x y z
N MET A 1 27.69 9.71 -8.84
CA MET A 1 26.35 9.12 -8.57
C MET A 1 26.55 7.64 -8.34
N ALA A 2 26.25 7.13 -7.14
CA ALA A 2 26.46 5.72 -6.83
C ALA A 2 25.39 4.85 -7.53
N THR A 3 25.84 3.96 -8.41
CA THR A 3 25.06 2.90 -9.04
C THR A 3 24.56 1.93 -7.96
N ARG A 4 23.31 2.07 -7.51
CA ARG A 4 22.68 1.08 -6.63
C ARG A 4 22.51 -0.22 -7.41
N SER A 5 22.99 -1.33 -6.83
CA SER A 5 22.87 -2.63 -7.48
C SER A 5 21.40 -3.10 -7.44
N TYR A 6 21.00 -3.94 -8.40
CA TYR A 6 19.64 -4.52 -8.44
C TYR A 6 19.23 -5.19 -7.11
N ARG A 7 20.20 -5.78 -6.39
CA ARG A 7 20.01 -6.38 -5.06
C ARG A 7 19.55 -5.37 -4.01
N ASP A 8 20.04 -4.12 -4.07
CA ASP A 8 19.69 -3.09 -3.10
C ASP A 8 18.25 -2.58 -3.27
N THR A 9 17.77 -2.53 -4.51
CA THR A 9 16.40 -2.08 -4.83
C THR A 9 15.35 -3.17 -4.59
N ALA A 10 15.62 -4.42 -4.98
CA ALA A 10 14.70 -5.54 -4.77
C ALA A 10 14.55 -5.86 -3.26
N SER A 11 15.68 -5.87 -2.52
CA SER A 11 15.66 -6.08 -1.07
C SER A 11 14.97 -4.94 -0.31
N PHE A 12 14.94 -3.73 -0.85
CA PHE A 12 14.28 -2.59 -0.21
C PHE A 12 12.76 -2.71 -0.27
N GLY A 13 12.19 -3.03 -1.43
CA GLY A 13 10.75 -3.26 -1.57
C GLY A 13 10.27 -4.34 -0.61
N LYS A 14 10.97 -5.48 -0.60
CA LYS A 14 10.62 -6.62 0.25
C LYS A 14 10.72 -6.31 1.75
N ARG A 15 11.74 -5.56 2.19
CA ARG A 15 11.84 -5.10 3.60
C ARG A 15 10.66 -4.23 4.00
N GLN A 16 10.21 -3.36 3.11
CA GLN A 16 9.08 -2.47 3.37
C GLN A 16 7.75 -3.24 3.41
N GLU A 17 7.58 -4.27 2.58
CA GLU A 17 6.46 -5.23 2.71
C GLU A 17 6.46 -5.89 4.10
N TYR A 18 7.62 -6.34 4.59
CA TYR A 18 7.74 -6.97 5.90
C TYR A 18 7.38 -6.06 7.07
N VAL A 19 7.59 -4.74 6.97
CA VAL A 19 7.12 -3.80 8.01
C VAL A 19 5.60 -3.82 8.13
N VAL A 20 4.89 -3.83 7.00
CA VAL A 20 3.43 -3.89 6.99
C VAL A 20 2.92 -5.26 7.42
N ILE A 21 3.57 -6.35 7.01
CA ILE A 21 3.24 -7.70 7.46
C ILE A 21 3.43 -7.84 8.97
N ALA A 22 4.53 -7.33 9.52
CA ALA A 22 4.76 -7.33 10.96
C ALA A 22 3.67 -6.55 11.71
N GLU A 23 3.22 -5.41 11.16
CA GLU A 23 2.11 -4.65 11.72
C GLU A 23 0.78 -5.41 11.67
N LEU A 24 0.51 -6.16 10.60
CA LEU A 24 -0.66 -7.05 10.52
C LEU A 24 -0.60 -8.15 11.58
N LEU A 25 0.54 -8.83 11.72
CA LEU A 25 0.74 -9.87 12.74
C LEU A 25 0.58 -9.31 14.15
N ARG A 26 1.16 -8.12 14.42
CA ARG A 26 1.03 -7.41 15.71
C ARG A 26 -0.43 -7.09 16.06
N ARG A 27 -1.28 -6.90 15.05
CA ARG A 27 -2.73 -6.65 15.20
C ARG A 27 -3.56 -7.94 15.29
N GLY A 28 -2.92 -9.11 15.18
CA GLY A 28 -3.57 -10.41 15.33
C GLY A 28 -4.23 -10.95 14.06
N PHE A 29 -3.84 -10.47 12.87
CA PHE A 29 -4.31 -11.06 11.62
C PHE A 29 -3.59 -12.39 11.33
N ASP A 30 -4.32 -13.35 10.76
CA ASP A 30 -3.79 -14.62 10.26
C ASP A 30 -3.26 -14.41 8.83
N VAL A 31 -1.94 -14.23 8.70
CA VAL A 31 -1.28 -13.76 7.46
C VAL A 31 -0.48 -14.88 6.79
N TYR A 32 -0.79 -15.14 5.52
CA TYR A 32 -0.08 -16.07 4.63
C TYR A 32 0.70 -15.28 3.58
N GLN A 33 1.99 -15.55 3.42
CA GLN A 33 2.81 -14.87 2.41
C GLN A 33 2.80 -15.64 1.09
N THR A 34 2.91 -14.89 -0.02
CA THR A 34 3.11 -15.48 -1.34
C THR A 34 4.58 -15.86 -1.54
N LEU A 35 4.83 -17.04 -2.11
CA LEU A 35 6.18 -17.49 -2.44
C LEU A 35 6.71 -16.77 -3.70
N VAL A 36 5.83 -16.54 -4.67
CA VAL A 36 6.08 -15.80 -5.90
C VAL A 36 5.01 -14.72 -6.01
N ASP A 37 5.41 -13.47 -6.20
CA ASP A 37 4.50 -12.32 -6.40
C ASP A 37 4.51 -11.89 -7.87
N ASP A 38 3.74 -12.60 -8.70
CA ASP A 38 3.48 -12.24 -10.10
C ASP A 38 2.07 -11.66 -10.31
N GLN A 39 1.20 -11.78 -9.31
CA GLN A 39 -0.19 -11.29 -9.34
C GLN A 39 -0.38 -9.94 -8.65
N GLY A 40 0.67 -9.38 -8.04
CA GLY A 40 0.56 -8.16 -7.25
C GLY A 40 -0.16 -8.40 -5.93
N ILE A 41 0.14 -9.54 -5.29
CA ILE A 41 -0.38 -9.97 -3.99
C ILE A 41 0.82 -10.31 -3.12
N ASP A 42 1.09 -9.45 -2.15
CA ASP A 42 2.23 -9.58 -1.24
C ASP A 42 1.91 -10.57 -0.10
N CYS A 43 0.65 -10.61 0.33
CA CYS A 43 0.15 -11.60 1.28
C CYS A 43 -1.38 -11.79 1.18
N VAL A 44 -1.86 -12.84 1.82
CA VAL A 44 -3.28 -13.13 2.01
C VAL A 44 -3.59 -13.09 3.51
N ILE A 45 -4.69 -12.46 3.88
CA ILE A 45 -5.24 -12.56 5.25
C ILE A 45 -6.36 -13.58 5.22
N ARG A 46 -6.24 -14.62 6.04
CA ARG A 46 -7.34 -15.55 6.32
C ARG A 46 -8.17 -14.98 7.47
N ARG A 47 -9.49 -15.03 7.32
CA ARG A 47 -10.46 -14.71 8.38
C ARG A 47 -11.58 -15.72 8.35
N GLU A 48 -12.45 -15.67 9.34
CA GLU A 48 -13.63 -16.52 9.42
C GLU A 48 -14.89 -15.67 9.39
N LYS A 49 -15.81 -16.00 8.48
CA LYS A 49 -17.13 -15.38 8.39
C LYS A 49 -18.19 -16.45 8.48
N ASN A 50 -19.01 -16.39 9.52
CA ASN A 50 -20.10 -17.35 9.77
C ASN A 50 -19.60 -18.82 9.79
N GLY A 51 -18.43 -19.08 10.38
CA GLY A 51 -17.84 -20.42 10.41
C GLY A 51 -17.15 -20.86 9.11
N ILE A 52 -17.09 -20.00 8.09
CA ILE A 52 -16.50 -20.31 6.78
C ILE A 52 -15.23 -19.48 6.59
N PRO A 53 -14.10 -20.09 6.19
CA PRO A 53 -12.90 -19.35 5.84
C PRO A 53 -13.15 -18.38 4.67
N ASP A 54 -12.78 -17.12 4.86
CA ASP A 54 -12.76 -16.06 3.86
C ASP A 54 -11.33 -15.51 3.75
N TYR A 55 -10.94 -15.11 2.55
CA TYR A 55 -9.57 -14.72 2.24
C TYR A 55 -9.54 -13.34 1.60
N LEU A 56 -8.67 -12.48 2.12
CA LEU A 56 -8.38 -11.18 1.57
C LEU A 56 -7.01 -11.18 0.91
N GLU A 57 -6.95 -10.74 -0.33
CA GLU A 57 -5.71 -10.53 -1.05
C GLU A 57 -5.19 -9.13 -0.72
N ILE A 58 -3.92 -9.02 -0.33
CA ILE A 58 -3.32 -7.77 0.11
C ILE A 58 -2.14 -7.40 -0.78
N GLN A 59 -2.19 -6.21 -1.36
CA GLN A 59 -1.03 -5.56 -1.93
C GLN A 59 -0.50 -4.47 -1.00
N VAL A 60 0.79 -4.52 -0.69
CA VAL A 60 1.50 -3.55 0.12
C VAL A 60 2.24 -2.56 -0.77
N LYS A 61 2.15 -1.28 -0.41
CA LYS A 61 2.96 -0.21 -0.99
C LYS A 61 3.46 0.69 0.12
N ALA A 62 4.77 0.78 0.29
CA ALA A 62 5.36 1.52 1.39
C ALA A 62 6.40 2.56 0.94
N ARG A 63 6.66 3.54 1.80
CA ARG A 63 7.64 4.61 1.63
C ARG A 63 8.48 4.73 2.91
N SER A 64 9.80 4.64 2.76
CA SER A 64 10.70 4.78 3.90
C SER A 64 10.83 6.22 4.39
N LYS A 65 11.33 6.34 5.61
CA LYS A 65 11.66 7.61 6.26
C LYS A 65 12.70 8.41 5.46
N ASP A 66 13.57 7.74 4.72
CA ASP A 66 14.68 8.35 3.98
C ASP A 66 14.30 8.79 2.56
N CYS A 67 13.05 8.59 2.12
CA CYS A 67 12.64 9.04 0.79
C CYS A 67 12.56 10.58 0.71
N ASN A 68 12.59 11.16 -0.50
CA ASN A 68 12.33 12.60 -0.63
C ASN A 68 10.93 12.91 -0.06
N PRO A 69 10.75 13.92 0.83
CA PRO A 69 9.45 14.26 1.39
C PRO A 69 8.34 14.43 0.34
N LYS A 70 8.68 14.94 -0.87
CA LYS A 70 7.77 15.05 -2.03
C LYS A 70 7.15 13.73 -2.48
N ASN A 71 7.74 12.62 -2.08
CA ASN A 71 7.31 11.27 -2.40
C ASN A 71 6.79 10.49 -1.19
N ALA A 72 6.79 11.07 0.02
CA ALA A 72 6.46 10.37 1.26
C ALA A 72 5.07 9.75 1.28
N GLY A 73 4.10 10.36 0.60
CA GLY A 73 2.76 9.80 0.40
C GLY A 73 2.44 9.43 -1.04
N ARG A 74 3.39 9.57 -1.98
CA ARG A 74 3.14 9.43 -3.43
C ARG A 74 3.43 8.01 -3.91
N PHE A 75 2.41 7.35 -4.41
CA PHE A 75 2.47 5.99 -4.96
C PHE A 75 2.13 6.02 -6.45
N VAL A 76 3.15 5.77 -7.28
CA VAL A 76 3.04 5.77 -8.75
C VAL A 76 4.16 4.91 -9.36
N PRO A 77 3.90 4.25 -10.50
CA PRO A 77 2.56 3.96 -11.01
C PRO A 77 1.94 2.78 -10.23
N LEU A 78 0.63 2.76 -10.11
CA LEU A 78 -0.12 1.65 -9.50
C LEU A 78 -0.84 0.86 -10.58
N ASP A 79 -0.57 -0.44 -10.64
CA ASP A 79 -1.37 -1.42 -11.37
C ASP A 79 -2.44 -1.96 -10.41
N ILE A 80 -3.70 -1.94 -10.82
CA ILE A 80 -4.84 -2.41 -10.01
C ILE A 80 -5.67 -3.36 -10.89
N PRO A 81 -5.16 -4.58 -11.15
CA PRO A 81 -5.84 -5.53 -12.03
C PRO A 81 -7.11 -6.07 -11.37
N ALA A 82 -8.20 -6.11 -12.14
CA ALA A 82 -9.48 -6.68 -11.73
C ALA A 82 -9.92 -6.29 -10.29
N PRO A 83 -10.25 -5.01 -10.03
CA PRO A 83 -10.72 -4.56 -8.72
C PRO A 83 -11.90 -5.41 -8.23
N ARG A 84 -11.82 -5.88 -6.99
CA ARG A 84 -12.78 -6.85 -6.43
C ARG A 84 -12.92 -6.71 -4.90
N PRO A 85 -14.04 -7.14 -4.30
CA PRO A 85 -14.32 -6.89 -2.87
C PRO A 85 -13.27 -7.44 -1.91
N ASN A 86 -12.61 -8.54 -2.26
CA ASN A 86 -11.62 -9.20 -1.40
C ASN A 86 -10.17 -8.76 -1.67
N TYR A 87 -9.94 -7.82 -2.58
CA TYR A 87 -8.60 -7.32 -2.90
C TYR A 87 -8.38 -5.93 -2.31
N PHE A 88 -7.36 -5.78 -1.47
CA PHE A 88 -7.05 -4.57 -0.72
C PHE A 88 -5.62 -4.10 -0.95
N PHE A 89 -5.43 -2.79 -0.80
CA PHE A 89 -4.12 -2.16 -0.76
C PHE A 89 -3.86 -1.62 0.64
N ILE A 90 -2.68 -1.90 1.18
CA ILE A 90 -2.17 -1.25 2.38
C ILE A 90 -1.03 -0.32 1.98
N PHE A 91 -1.27 0.98 2.13
CA PHE A 91 -0.26 2.00 1.94
C PHE A 91 0.37 2.35 3.28
N TYR A 92 1.69 2.46 3.32
CA TYR A 92 2.42 2.88 4.51
C TYR A 92 3.41 3.99 4.19
N SER A 93 3.46 5.00 5.06
CA SER A 93 4.48 6.05 5.02
C SER A 93 5.16 6.14 6.38
N GLU A 94 6.45 5.83 6.43
CA GLU A 94 7.25 5.99 7.66
C GLU A 94 7.36 7.46 8.07
N GLN A 95 7.54 8.39 7.12
CA GLN A 95 7.65 9.83 7.43
C GLN A 95 6.36 10.41 8.02
N ALA A 96 5.20 9.98 7.50
CA ALA A 96 3.91 10.40 8.03
C ALA A 96 3.45 9.55 9.22
N ASN A 97 4.19 8.49 9.56
CA ASN A 97 3.84 7.44 10.50
C ASN A 97 2.35 7.02 10.38
N ALA A 98 1.93 6.67 9.17
CA ALA A 98 0.53 6.43 8.86
C ALA A 98 0.34 5.29 7.88
N PHE A 99 -0.72 4.50 8.13
CA PHE A 99 -1.22 3.48 7.24
C PHE A 99 -2.53 3.94 6.60
N TRP A 100 -2.80 3.49 5.38
CA TRP A 100 -4.10 3.60 4.74
C TRP A 100 -4.50 2.23 4.17
N VAL A 101 -5.65 1.73 4.60
CA VAL A 101 -6.21 0.46 4.12
C VAL A 101 -7.34 0.79 3.15
N VAL A 102 -7.17 0.43 1.89
CA VAL A 102 -8.07 0.84 0.80
C VAL A 102 -8.53 -0.39 0.02
N PRO A 103 -9.84 -0.69 -0.05
CA PRO A 103 -10.36 -1.70 -0.97
C PRO A 103 -10.00 -1.35 -2.42
N SER A 104 -9.61 -2.32 -3.24
CA SER A 104 -9.23 -2.08 -4.64
C SER A 104 -10.35 -1.41 -5.45
N ILE A 105 -11.62 -1.78 -5.19
CA ILE A 105 -12.81 -1.16 -5.79
C ILE A 105 -13.00 0.32 -5.44
N GLU A 106 -12.51 0.74 -4.27
CA GLU A 106 -12.52 2.15 -3.86
C GLU A 106 -11.29 2.88 -4.37
N LEU A 107 -10.13 2.20 -4.39
CA LEU A 107 -8.87 2.77 -4.85
C LEU A 107 -8.97 3.29 -6.29
N VAL A 108 -9.64 2.55 -7.20
CA VAL A 108 -9.84 3.00 -8.58
C VAL A 108 -10.73 4.24 -8.71
N LYS A 109 -11.56 4.54 -7.70
CA LYS A 109 -12.42 5.73 -7.66
C LYS A 109 -11.66 6.95 -7.13
N VAL A 110 -10.83 6.76 -6.11
CA VAL A 110 -10.15 7.87 -5.41
C VAL A 110 -8.75 8.17 -5.97
N ALA A 111 -8.11 7.22 -6.65
CA ALA A 111 -6.81 7.41 -7.28
C ALA A 111 -6.95 8.06 -8.66
N ARG A 112 -5.95 8.83 -9.07
CA ARG A 112 -5.89 9.46 -10.39
C ARG A 112 -5.38 8.46 -11.42
N GLN A 113 -6.19 8.13 -12.42
CA GLN A 113 -5.76 7.33 -13.57
C GLN A 113 -5.08 8.19 -14.65
N ASN A 114 -3.97 7.71 -15.19
CA ASN A 114 -3.29 8.31 -16.32
C ASN A 114 -4.05 7.97 -17.62
N LYS A 115 -4.49 8.99 -18.35
CA LYS A 115 -5.26 8.82 -19.60
C LYS A 115 -4.37 8.71 -20.86
N THR A 116 -3.13 9.18 -20.77
CA THR A 116 -2.19 9.30 -21.89
C THR A 116 -0.76 8.97 -21.45
N GLY A 117 0.15 8.82 -22.42
CA GLY A 117 1.57 8.56 -22.19
C GLY A 117 1.91 7.11 -21.84
N ARG A 118 3.18 6.85 -21.52
CA ARG A 118 3.73 5.51 -21.25
C ARG A 118 3.03 4.75 -20.12
N ASN A 119 2.43 5.46 -19.16
CA ASN A 119 1.73 4.88 -18.02
C ASN A 119 0.20 4.92 -18.17
N LYS A 120 -0.33 5.06 -19.40
CA LYS A 120 -1.77 5.06 -19.68
C LYS A 120 -2.45 3.83 -19.03
N GLY A 121 -3.58 4.06 -18.37
CA GLY A 121 -4.34 3.05 -17.65
C GLY A 121 -3.90 2.84 -16.20
N ARG A 122 -2.67 3.23 -15.83
CA ARG A 122 -2.16 3.10 -14.46
C ARG A 122 -2.61 4.23 -13.56
N TYR A 123 -2.64 3.96 -12.26
CA TYR A 123 -3.12 4.88 -11.24
C TYR A 123 -1.97 5.57 -10.50
N SER A 124 -2.30 6.67 -9.84
CA SER A 124 -1.43 7.38 -8.93
C SER A 124 -2.25 7.95 -7.78
N ILE A 125 -1.67 7.93 -6.59
CA ILE A 125 -2.29 8.52 -5.41
C ILE A 125 -1.23 9.20 -4.56
N ASN A 126 -1.59 10.29 -3.89
CA ASN A 126 -0.74 10.95 -2.92
C ASN A 126 -1.50 11.16 -1.62
N PHE A 127 -1.11 10.44 -0.57
CA PHE A 127 -1.74 10.48 0.74
C PHE A 127 -1.23 11.60 1.65
N CYS A 128 -0.14 12.28 1.29
CA CYS A 128 0.50 13.27 2.16
C CYS A 128 0.60 14.66 1.51
N ASN A 129 0.54 15.69 2.34
CA ASN A 129 0.96 17.04 2.03
C ASN A 129 2.33 17.32 2.67
N ILE A 130 2.99 18.37 2.19
CA ILE A 130 4.20 18.90 2.80
C ILE A 130 3.88 20.33 3.22
N ARG A 131 4.13 20.64 4.49
CA ARG A 131 4.00 21.98 5.04
C ARG A 131 5.20 22.84 4.64
N ALA A 132 5.08 24.16 4.82
CA ALA A 132 6.16 25.10 4.49
C ALA A 132 7.47 24.80 5.26
N ASP A 133 7.36 24.24 6.46
CA ASP A 133 8.48 23.79 7.31
C ASP A 133 9.09 22.45 6.90
N GLY A 134 8.60 21.83 5.80
CA GLY A 134 9.05 20.53 5.33
C GLY A 134 8.38 19.33 6.01
N THR A 135 7.50 19.55 6.99
CA THR A 135 6.81 18.46 7.69
C THR A 135 5.85 17.73 6.75
N VAL A 136 5.96 16.41 6.71
CA VAL A 136 5.03 15.53 6.00
C VAL A 136 3.81 15.25 6.88
N VAL A 137 2.61 15.52 6.35
CA VAL A 137 1.36 15.27 7.07
C VAL A 137 0.36 14.50 6.20
N PRO A 138 -0.39 13.54 6.76
CA PRO A 138 -1.52 12.92 6.08
C PRO A 138 -2.52 13.96 5.54
N ARG A 139 -3.08 13.70 4.36
CA ARG A 139 -4.14 14.51 3.76
C ARG A 139 -5.50 14.13 4.37
N PRO A 140 -6.27 15.09 4.93
CA PRO A 140 -7.55 14.79 5.58
C PRO A 140 -8.59 14.09 4.68
N VAL A 141 -8.53 14.32 3.37
CA VAL A 141 -9.42 13.66 2.39
C VAL A 141 -9.33 12.12 2.40
N PHE A 142 -8.25 11.55 2.95
CA PHE A 142 -8.08 10.11 3.07
C PHE A 142 -8.19 9.59 4.52
N ASP A 143 -8.69 10.40 5.45
CA ASP A 143 -8.85 9.98 6.85
C ASP A 143 -9.83 8.80 6.97
N CYS A 144 -10.80 8.69 6.06
CA CYS A 144 -11.73 7.55 6.02
C CYS A 144 -11.05 6.19 5.75
N TYR A 145 -9.80 6.17 5.25
CA TYR A 145 -8.98 4.97 5.04
C TYR A 145 -7.80 4.86 6.02
N LYS A 146 -7.50 5.93 6.76
CA LYS A 146 -6.32 6.02 7.62
C LYS A 146 -6.44 5.08 8.82
N ASN A 147 -5.45 4.20 9.01
CA ASN A 147 -5.41 3.18 10.05
C ASN A 147 -6.64 2.24 10.12
N ARG A 148 -7.37 2.10 9.01
CA ARG A 148 -8.61 1.30 8.91
C ARG A 148 -8.37 -0.21 8.78
N PHE A 149 -7.57 -0.77 9.66
CA PHE A 149 -7.34 -2.22 9.72
C PHE A 149 -8.60 -3.00 10.09
N ASP A 150 -9.61 -2.35 10.67
CA ASP A 150 -10.93 -2.94 10.91
C ASP A 150 -11.61 -3.44 9.63
N LEU A 151 -11.28 -2.89 8.46
CA LEU A 151 -11.79 -3.35 7.17
C LEU A 151 -11.32 -4.76 6.79
N LEU A 152 -10.26 -5.25 7.43
CA LEU A 152 -9.64 -6.54 7.15
C LEU A 152 -10.15 -7.67 8.05
N LYS A 153 -11.03 -7.36 9.01
CA LYS A 153 -11.62 -8.35 9.93
C LYS A 153 -12.81 -9.08 9.32
#